data_AF-A0A645J4V3-F1
#
_entry.id   AF-A0A645J4V3-F1
#
_cell.length_a   1.000
_cell.length_b   1.000
_cell.length_c   1.000
_cell.angle_alpha   90.00
_cell.angle_beta   90.00
_cell.angle_gamma   90.00
#
_symmetry.space_group_name_H-M   'P 1'
#
loop_
_entity.id
_entity.type
_entity.pdbx_description
1 polymer ?
#
loop_
_entity_poly.entity_id
_entity_poly.type
_entity_poly.pdbx_seq_one_letter_code
_entity_poly.pdbx_strand_id
1 'polypeptide(L)' 'MFTLSQVNYAIDRIDWLYQNRHLIGGMAWVEEPEILRFFYGRLAPITDWPAELVKQFRADFGDSL' A
#
# COMPACT_ATOMS: atom_id res chain seq x y z
N MET A 1 -1.86 -1.93 -27.26
CA MET A 1 -1.40 -2.07 -25.85
C MET A 1 -0.56 -0.85 -25.54
N PHE A 2 -1.09 0.12 -24.78
CA PHE A 2 -0.33 1.33 -24.41
C PHE A 2 0.45 1.05 -23.12
N THR A 3 1.65 0.49 -23.26
CA THR A 3 2.50 0.13 -22.11
C THR A 3 3.01 1.36 -21.35
N LEU A 4 3.14 2.51 -22.02
CA LEU A 4 3.58 3.75 -21.39
C LEU A 4 2.58 4.31 -20.38
N SER A 5 1.27 4.19 -20.63
CA SER A 5 0.26 4.68 -19.68
C SER A 5 0.26 3.86 -18.39
N GLN A 6 0.57 2.56 -18.46
CA GLN A 6 0.72 1.70 -17.28
C GLN A 6 1.95 2.11 -16.45
N VAL A 7 3.06 2.43 -17.12
CA VAL A 7 4.28 2.91 -16.44
C VAL A 7 4.03 4.25 -15.76
N ASN A 8 3.41 5.21 -16.46
CA ASN A 8 3.09 6.52 -15.89
C ASN A 8 2.13 6.39 -14.70
N TYR A 9 1.11 5.54 -14.82
CA TYR A 9 0.20 5.25 -13.72
C TYR A 9 0.94 4.70 -12.49
N ALA A 10 1.87 3.75 -12.70
CA ALA A 10 2.67 3.22 -11.60
C ALA A 10 3.56 4.29 -10.96
N ILE A 11 4.20 5.14 -11.76
CA ILE A 11 5.03 6.25 -11.27
C ILE A 11 4.20 7.19 -10.39
N ASP A 12 3.05 7.64 -10.87
CA ASP A 12 2.18 8.57 -10.14
C ASP A 12 1.73 7.99 -8.78
N ARG A 13 1.39 6.70 -8.75
CA ARG A 13 0.95 6.03 -7.52
C ARG A 13 2.09 5.80 -6.53
N ILE A 14 3.28 5.44 -7.02
CA ILE A 14 4.46 5.21 -6.17
C ILE A 14 4.98 6.53 -5.59
N ASP A 15 5.04 7.61 -6.38
CA ASP A 15 5.45 8.93 -5.89
C ASP A 15 4.48 9.44 -4.82
N TRP A 16 3.17 9.38 -5.07
CA TRP A 16 2.17 9.76 -4.07
C TRP A 16 2.33 8.98 -2.75
N LEU A 17 2.52 7.66 -2.84
CA LEU A 17 2.74 6.83 -1.66
C LEU A 17 4.02 7.22 -0.92
N TYR A 18 5.09 7.56 -1.64
CA TYR A 18 6.34 8.02 -1.06
C TYR A 18 6.16 9.36 -0.32
N GLN A 19 5.43 10.32 -0.87
CA GLN A 19 5.14 11.58 -0.16
C GLN A 19 4.32 11.33 1.13
N ASN A 20 3.41 10.36 1.09
CA ASN A 20 2.55 9.97 2.21
C ASN A 20 3.13 8.88 3.13
N ARG A 21 4.39 8.48 2.96
CA ARG A 21 5.05 7.40 3.73
C ARG A 21 5.01 7.59 5.25
N HIS A 22 4.86 8.82 5.71
CA HIS A 22 4.74 9.17 7.12
C HIS A 22 3.45 8.61 7.76
N LEU A 23 2.43 8.30 6.96
CA LEU A 23 1.23 7.60 7.40
C LEU A 23 1.45 6.11 7.59
N ILE A 24 2.43 5.50 6.91
CA ILE A 24 2.61 4.04 6.87
C ILE A 24 3.26 3.56 8.17
N GLY A 25 2.54 2.68 8.88
CA GLY A 25 3.04 2.00 10.07
C GLY A 25 3.64 0.62 9.78
N GLY A 26 4.12 -0.03 10.85
CA GLY A 26 4.67 -1.38 10.76
C GLY A 26 3.60 -2.47 10.55
N MET A 27 4.07 -3.67 10.22
CA MET A 27 3.27 -4.89 10.14
C MET A 27 3.84 -5.95 11.08
N ALA A 28 2.97 -6.83 11.58
CA ALA A 28 3.33 -7.96 12.42
C ALA A 28 2.76 -9.26 11.85
N TRP A 29 3.45 -10.38 12.08
CA TRP A 29 2.96 -11.70 11.69
C TRP A 29 1.74 -12.10 12.51
N VAL A 30 0.69 -12.51 11.80
CA VAL A 30 -0.46 -13.22 12.36
C VAL A 30 -0.26 -14.72 12.19
N GLU A 31 0.37 -15.11 11.09
CA GLU A 31 0.77 -16.49 10.81
C GLU A 31 2.15 -16.45 10.13
N GLU A 32 3.16 -17.02 10.77
CA GLU A 32 4.51 -17.15 10.23
C GLU A 32 4.88 -18.63 10.09
N PRO A 33 4.69 -19.23 8.89
CA PRO A 33 5.15 -20.59 8.61
C PRO A 33 6.67 -20.69 8.67
N GLU A 34 7.20 -21.84 9.09
CA GLU A 34 8.65 -22.06 9.18
C GLU A 34 9.36 -22.02 7.81
N ILE A 35 8.65 -22.38 6.73
CA ILE A 35 9.15 -22.34 5.35
C ILE A 35 8.20 -21.53 4.46
N LEU A 36 8.74 -20.92 3.40
CA LEU A 36 7.95 -20.15 2.42
C LEU A 36 7.10 -19.03 3.05
N ARG A 37 7.55 -18.44 4.17
CA ARG A 37 6.82 -17.41 4.94
C ARG A 37 6.42 -16.17 4.13
N PHE A 38 7.20 -15.81 3.10
CA PHE A 38 6.86 -14.67 2.23
C PHE A 38 5.72 -14.99 1.25
N PHE A 39 5.44 -16.27 1.01
CA PHE A 39 4.39 -16.72 0.11
C PHE A 39 3.10 -17.08 0.87
N TYR A 40 3.22 -17.73 2.03
CA TYR A 40 2.07 -18.23 2.80
C TYR A 40 1.82 -17.50 4.12
N GLY A 41 2.80 -16.76 4.63
CA GLY A 41 2.63 -16.03 5.88
C GLY A 41 1.64 -14.89 5.74
N ARG A 42 0.97 -14.57 6.85
CA ARG A 42 -0.04 -13.52 6.92
C ARG A 42 0.45 -12.41 7.85
N LEU A 43 0.33 -11.18 7.39
CA LEU A 43 0.67 -9.98 8.15
C LEU A 43 -0.60 -9.19 8.48
N ALA A 44 -0.60 -8.55 9.64
CA ALA A 44 -1.57 -7.53 10.00
C ALA A 44 -0.86 -6.21 10.31
N PRO A 45 -1.51 -5.07 10.07
CA PRO A 45 -0.96 -3.78 10.46
C PRO A 45 -0.89 -3.67 11.99
N ILE A 46 0.18 -3.05 12.51
CA ILE A 46 0.36 -2.87 13.96
C ILE A 46 -0.57 -1.75 14.49
N THR A 47 -0.93 -0.81 13.63
CA THR A 47 -1.82 0.32 13.92
C THR A 47 -2.86 0.46 12.82
N ASP A 48 -3.83 1.37 12.98
CA ASP A 48 -4.87 1.61 11.97
C ASP A 48 -4.40 2.46 10.77
N TRP A 49 -3.09 2.45 10.48
CA TRP A 49 -2.52 3.21 9.38
C TRP A 49 -3.11 2.92 7.99
N PRO A 50 -3.60 1.70 7.66
CA PRO A 50 -4.21 1.47 6.36
C PRO A 50 -5.50 2.28 6.18
N ALA A 51 -6.30 2.46 7.24
CA ALA A 51 -7.51 3.26 7.18
C ALA A 51 -7.19 4.75 6.96
N GLU A 52 -6.18 5.27 7.68
CA GLU A 52 -5.72 6.66 7.50
C GLU A 52 -5.13 6.89 6.10
N LEU A 53 -4.38 5.92 5.56
CA LEU A 53 -3.86 6.01 4.19
C LEU A 53 -4.99 6.02 3.15
N VAL A 54 -6.02 5.18 3.32
CA VAL A 54 -7.20 5.18 2.44
C VAL A 54 -7.96 6.50 2.52
N LYS A 55 -8.08 7.09 3.72
CA LYS A 55 -8.71 8.38 3.92
C LYS A 55 -7.93 9.50 3.21
N GLN A 56 -6.60 9.53 3.35
CA GLN A 56 -5.74 10.48 2.63
C GLN A 56 -5.85 10.29 1.11
N PHE A 57 -5.85 9.05 0.62
CA PHE A 57 -6.01 8.74 -0.79
C PHE A 57 -7.33 9.31 -1.35
N ARG A 58 -8.45 9.10 -0.64
CA ARG A 58 -9.76 9.64 -1.04
C ARG A 58 -9.81 11.17 -0.96
N ALA A 59 -9.09 11.79 -0.04
CA ALA A 59 -9.02 13.25 0.03
C ALA A 59 -8.30 13.85 -1.18
N ASP A 60 -7.23 13.20 -1.65
CA ASP A 60 -6.40 13.70 -2.76
C ASP A 60 -6.97 13.34 -4.14
N PHE A 61 -7.57 12.15 -4.28
CA PHE A 61 -8.07 11.63 -5.56
C PHE A 61 -9.60 11.57 -5.64
N GLY A 62 -10.36 11.93 -4.60
CA GLY A 62 -11.83 11.86 -4.59
C GLY A 62 -12.37 10.46 -4.87
N ASP A 63 -13.54 10.40 -5.51
CA ASP A 63 -14.11 9.17 -6.09
C ASP A 63 -13.57 8.89 -7.51
N SER A 64 -12.58 9.66 -7.99
CA SER A 64 -11.98 9.44 -9.31
C SER A 64 -11.02 8.26 -9.29
N LEU A 65 -11.63 7.07 -9.37
CA LEU A 65 -11.05 5.83 -9.88
C LEU A 65 -11.76 5.46 -11.18
#